data_AF-A0A8J7E9K2-F1
#
_entry.id   AF-A0A8J7E9K2-F1
#
_cell.length_a   1.000
_cell.length_b   1.000
_cell.length_c   1.000
_cell.angle_alpha   90.00
_cell.angle_beta   90.00
_cell.angle_gamma   90.00
#
_symmetry.space_group_name_H-M   'P 1'
#
loop_
_entity.id
_entity.type
_entity.pdbx_description
1 polymer ?
#
loop_
_entity_poly.entity_id
_entity_poly.type
_entity_poly.pdbx_seq_one_letter_code
_entity_poly.pdbx_strand_id
1 'polypeptide(L)'
;MQPPTDRIKLSQSAKDQLLKLKRVTKIPTWNVLCRWALCRSLMEPSIPSPVPIPADSNLEMTWQVFGGPIADQLLIALKQRCYQDGLGTDPETLATQLRLHLHRGIGYLAGDPNLKSIEDFCNLGLSS
;
A
#
# COMPACT_ATOMS: atom_id res chain seq x y z
N MET A 1 0.44 16.09 -9.23
CA MET A 1 1.46 15.52 -10.14
C MET A 1 0.83 14.43 -11.02
N GLN A 2 1.47 13.98 -12.12
CA GLN A 2 0.94 12.84 -12.90
C GLN A 2 0.89 11.58 -12.02
N PRO A 3 -0.26 10.89 -11.93
CA PRO A 3 -0.37 9.69 -11.09
C PRO A 3 0.46 8.54 -11.69
N PRO A 4 0.91 7.59 -10.84
CA PRO A 4 1.60 6.40 -11.30
C PRO A 4 0.67 5.47 -12.09
N THR A 5 -0.63 5.50 -11.81
CA THR A 5 -1.67 4.75 -12.52
C THR A 5 -3.01 5.45 -12.32
N ASP A 6 -3.94 5.33 -13.26
CA ASP A 6 -5.29 5.88 -13.11
C ASP A 6 -6.12 5.09 -12.10
N ARG A 7 -5.94 3.75 -12.07
CA ARG A 7 -6.70 2.83 -11.23
C ARG A 7 -5.80 1.77 -10.59
N ILE A 8 -6.00 1.57 -9.30
CA ILE A 8 -5.35 0.51 -8.52
C ILE A 8 -6.33 -0.64 -8.42
N LYS A 9 -6.00 -1.77 -9.04
CA LYS A 9 -6.75 -3.04 -8.93
C LYS A 9 -5.95 -4.05 -8.11
N LEU A 10 -6.56 -4.57 -7.05
CA LEU A 10 -5.92 -5.49 -6.11
C LEU A 10 -6.11 -6.95 -6.50
N SER A 11 -5.27 -7.83 -5.94
CA SER A 11 -5.49 -9.27 -6.00
C SER A 11 -6.61 -9.73 -5.06
N GLN A 12 -7.20 -10.88 -5.33
CA GLN A 12 -8.22 -11.47 -4.47
C GLN A 12 -7.66 -11.77 -3.07
N SER A 13 -6.42 -12.26 -3.00
CA SER A 13 -5.70 -12.47 -1.73
C SER A 13 -5.55 -11.18 -0.92
N ALA A 14 -5.16 -10.07 -1.56
CA ALA A 14 -5.04 -8.79 -0.88
C ALA A 14 -6.39 -8.28 -0.36
N LYS A 15 -7.48 -8.49 -1.11
CA LYS A 15 -8.84 -8.17 -0.65
C LYS A 15 -9.21 -8.97 0.60
N ASP A 16 -8.90 -10.26 0.65
CA ASP A 16 -9.20 -11.12 1.81
C ASP A 16 -8.40 -10.72 3.06
N GLN A 17 -7.13 -10.34 2.86
CA GLN A 17 -6.29 -9.75 3.89
C GLN A 17 -6.86 -8.42 4.41
N LEU A 18 -7.28 -7.53 3.52
CA LEU A 18 -7.91 -6.27 3.91
C LEU A 18 -9.25 -6.50 4.63
N LEU A 19 -10.05 -7.51 4.27
CA LEU A 19 -11.27 -7.88 5.01
C LEU A 19 -10.96 -8.30 6.45
N LYS A 20 -9.86 -9.03 6.68
CA LYS A 20 -9.38 -9.33 8.04
C LYS A 20 -9.03 -8.02 8.77
N LEU A 21 -8.24 -7.14 8.15
CA LEU A 21 -7.85 -5.87 8.74
C LEU A 21 -9.03 -4.98 9.10
N LYS A 22 -10.06 -4.88 8.25
CA LYS A 22 -11.29 -4.15 8.54
C LYS A 22 -12.00 -4.68 9.79
N ARG A 23 -12.07 -6.01 9.96
CA ARG A 23 -12.73 -6.64 11.12
C ARG A 23 -12.02 -6.31 12.43
N VAL A 24 -10.69 -6.27 12.39
CA VAL A 24 -9.82 -6.09 13.55
C VAL A 24 -9.70 -4.60 13.93
N THR A 25 -9.41 -3.74 12.96
CA THR A 25 -9.21 -2.30 13.17
C THR A 25 -10.51 -1.49 13.22
N LYS A 26 -11.64 -2.08 12.79
CA LYS A 26 -12.94 -1.40 12.58
C LYS A 26 -12.90 -0.25 11.57
N ILE A 27 -11.84 -0.10 10.79
CA ILE A 27 -11.75 0.91 9.72
C ILE A 27 -12.53 0.40 8.51
N PRO A 28 -13.63 1.07 8.11
CA PRO A 28 -14.48 0.55 7.03
C PRO A 28 -13.93 0.87 5.63
N THR A 29 -13.01 1.83 5.52
CA THR A 29 -12.58 2.39 4.23
C THR A 29 -11.33 1.70 3.71
N TRP A 30 -11.43 1.08 2.53
CA TRP A 30 -10.30 0.39 1.88
C TRP A 30 -9.10 1.30 1.65
N ASN A 31 -9.33 2.52 1.17
CA ASN A 31 -8.25 3.45 0.83
C ASN A 31 -7.40 3.81 2.05
N VAL A 32 -8.01 3.90 3.24
CA VAL A 32 -7.27 4.19 4.49
C VAL A 32 -6.32 3.04 4.81
N LEU A 33 -6.82 1.80 4.80
CA LEU A 33 -5.99 0.62 5.02
C LEU A 33 -4.90 0.46 3.94
N CYS A 34 -5.22 0.73 2.69
CA CYS A 34 -4.26 0.68 1.59
C CYS A 34 -3.17 1.76 1.70
N ARG A 35 -3.50 2.98 2.14
CA ARG A 35 -2.51 4.03 2.42
C ARG A 35 -1.55 3.59 3.51
N TRP A 36 -2.09 3.04 4.60
CA TRP A 36 -1.29 2.54 5.70
C TRP A 36 -0.39 1.37 5.28
N ALA A 37 -0.91 0.44 4.47
CA ALA A 37 -0.11 -0.62 3.86
C ALA A 37 1.03 -0.06 3.01
N LEU A 38 0.75 0.91 2.13
CA LEU A 38 1.78 1.56 1.32
C LEU A 38 2.86 2.18 2.21
N CYS A 39 2.49 2.98 3.21
CA CYS A 39 3.45 3.58 4.13
C CYS A 39 4.26 2.54 4.90
N ARG A 40 3.60 1.50 5.44
CA ARG A 40 4.26 0.38 6.15
C ARG A 40 5.33 -0.26 5.29
N SER A 41 5.05 -0.44 4.00
CA SER A 41 5.97 -1.02 3.03
C SER A 41 7.08 -0.06 2.62
N LEU A 42 6.83 1.24 2.52
CA LEU A 42 7.85 2.24 2.15
C LEU A 42 8.92 2.42 3.24
N MET A 43 8.58 2.18 4.51
CA MET A 43 9.52 2.24 5.64
C MET A 43 10.50 1.06 5.68
N GLU A 44 10.22 -0.04 4.97
CA GLU A 44 11.05 -1.24 5.03
C GLU A 44 12.33 -1.10 4.20
N PRO A 45 13.53 -1.31 4.75
CA PRO A 45 14.78 -1.08 4.01
C PRO A 45 14.93 -1.98 2.79
N SER A 46 14.31 -3.16 2.80
CA SER A 46 14.35 -4.09 1.66
C SER A 46 13.48 -3.64 0.50
N ILE A 47 13.93 -3.89 -0.73
CA ILE A 47 13.14 -3.71 -1.95
C ILE A 47 12.05 -4.81 -2.01
N PRO A 48 10.79 -4.50 -2.37
CA PRO A 48 9.79 -5.53 -2.60
C PRO A 48 10.26 -6.56 -3.65
N SER A 49 9.98 -7.85 -3.40
CA SER A 49 10.29 -8.89 -4.39
C SER A 49 9.51 -8.66 -5.68
N PRO A 50 10.13 -8.78 -6.87
CA PRO A 50 9.51 -8.51 -8.17
C PRO A 50 8.61 -9.68 -8.60
N VAL A 51 7.63 -10.04 -7.76
CA VAL A 51 6.69 -11.13 -8.03
C VAL A 51 5.49 -10.61 -8.81
N PRO A 52 5.01 -11.35 -9.83
CA PRO A 52 3.76 -11.02 -10.49
C PRO A 52 2.60 -11.03 -9.50
N ILE A 53 1.82 -9.96 -9.49
CA ILE A 53 0.63 -9.84 -8.64
C ILE A 53 -0.61 -9.93 -9.52
N PRO A 54 -1.48 -10.93 -9.37
CA PRO A 54 -2.69 -11.06 -10.18
C PRO A 54 -3.67 -9.91 -9.89
N ALA A 55 -4.40 -9.46 -10.91
CA ALA A 55 -5.42 -8.40 -10.83
C ALA A 55 -6.83 -9.01 -10.93
N ASP A 56 -7.07 -10.03 -10.12
CA ASP A 56 -8.22 -10.96 -10.17
C ASP A 56 -9.35 -10.58 -9.21
N SER A 57 -9.20 -9.53 -8.39
CA SER A 57 -10.28 -9.05 -7.54
C SER A 57 -11.21 -8.05 -8.23
N ASN A 58 -12.41 -7.88 -7.70
CA ASN A 58 -13.30 -6.77 -8.02
C ASN A 58 -13.00 -5.50 -7.20
N LEU A 59 -12.04 -5.55 -6.26
CA LEU A 59 -11.66 -4.38 -5.47
C LEU A 59 -10.68 -3.51 -6.25
N GLU A 60 -11.18 -2.34 -6.64
CA GLU A 60 -10.41 -1.33 -7.36
C GLU A 60 -10.80 0.09 -6.92
N MET A 61 -9.88 1.03 -7.09
CA MET A 61 -10.07 2.45 -6.76
C MET A 61 -9.24 3.33 -7.69
N THR A 62 -9.74 4.52 -8.03
CA THR A 62 -8.93 5.50 -8.78
C THR A 62 -7.80 6.03 -7.91
N TRP A 63 -6.73 6.53 -8.52
CA TRP A 63 -5.65 7.19 -7.77
C TRP A 63 -6.15 8.37 -6.92
N GLN A 64 -7.10 9.15 -7.44
CA GLN A 64 -7.71 10.26 -6.71
C GLN A 64 -8.43 9.79 -5.44
N VAL A 65 -9.17 8.68 -5.53
CA VAL A 65 -9.86 8.07 -4.38
C VAL A 65 -8.86 7.43 -3.42
N PHE A 66 -7.85 6.74 -3.96
CA PHE A 66 -6.76 6.15 -3.19
C PHE A 66 -5.99 7.20 -2.41
N GLY A 67 -5.44 8.23 -3.03
CA GLY A 67 -4.56 9.21 -2.39
C GLY A 67 -5.29 10.38 -1.73
N GLY A 68 -6.44 10.79 -2.26
CA GLY A 68 -7.21 11.92 -1.74
C GLY A 68 -6.35 13.18 -1.57
N PRO A 69 -6.48 13.90 -0.44
CA PRO A 69 -5.68 15.11 -0.18
C PRO A 69 -4.18 14.88 -0.08
N ILE A 70 -3.73 13.64 0.18
CA ILE A 70 -2.31 13.31 0.37
C ILE A 70 -1.68 12.60 -0.84
N ALA A 71 -2.37 12.62 -1.99
CA ALA A 71 -1.96 11.87 -3.18
C ALA A 71 -0.55 12.24 -3.66
N ASP A 72 -0.22 13.54 -3.68
CA ASP A 72 1.08 14.00 -4.12
C ASP A 72 2.19 13.58 -3.14
N GLN A 73 1.94 13.59 -1.83
CA GLN A 73 2.88 13.15 -0.80
C GLN A 73 3.18 11.65 -0.93
N LEU A 74 2.15 10.82 -1.17
CA LEU A 74 2.33 9.39 -1.40
C LEU A 74 3.16 9.12 -2.67
N LEU A 75 2.93 9.90 -3.73
CA LEU A 75 3.70 9.80 -4.96
C LEU A 75 5.16 10.24 -4.77
N ILE A 76 5.38 11.32 -4.02
CA ILE A 76 6.74 11.79 -3.70
C ILE A 76 7.48 10.72 -2.89
N ALA A 77 6.85 10.14 -1.88
CA ALA A 77 7.44 9.07 -1.08
C ALA A 77 7.78 7.83 -1.94
N LEU A 78 6.89 7.44 -2.86
CA LEU A 78 7.15 6.35 -3.81
C LEU A 78 8.32 6.67 -4.74
N LYS A 79 8.37 7.88 -5.32
CA LYS A 79 9.47 8.33 -6.20
C LYS A 79 10.80 8.35 -5.46
N GLN A 80 10.82 8.91 -4.25
CA GLN A 80 12.00 8.94 -3.40
C GLN A 80 12.49 7.52 -3.12
N ARG A 81 11.57 6.60 -2.85
CA ARG A 81 11.92 5.21 -2.61
C ARG A 81 12.52 4.54 -3.85
N CYS A 82 11.91 4.70 -5.02
CA CYS A 82 12.45 4.14 -6.26
C CYS A 82 13.82 4.72 -6.62
N TYR A 83 14.05 6.01 -6.31
CA TYR A 83 15.36 6.64 -6.46
C TYR A 83 16.41 6.03 -5.54
N GLN A 84 16.09 5.82 -4.26
CA GLN A 84 16.98 5.18 -3.29
C GLN A 84 17.33 3.73 -3.68
N ASP A 85 16.36 3.02 -4.26
CA ASP A 85 16.53 1.64 -4.72
C ASP A 85 17.20 1.54 -6.11
N GLY A 86 17.50 2.68 -6.77
CA GLY A 86 18.14 2.69 -8.10
C GLY A 86 17.25 2.21 -9.25
N LEU A 87 15.92 2.25 -9.09
CA LEU A 87 14.95 1.68 -10.04
C LEU A 87 14.49 2.67 -11.12
N GLY A 88 14.71 3.97 -10.91
CA GLY A 88 14.17 5.03 -11.77
C GLY A 88 12.80 5.53 -11.32
N THR A 89 12.23 6.50 -12.05
CA THR A 89 10.95 7.13 -11.69
C THR A 89 10.05 7.35 -12.90
N ASP A 90 10.22 6.56 -13.95
CA ASP A 90 9.31 6.57 -15.10
C ASP A 90 7.93 6.00 -14.70
N PRO A 91 6.87 6.30 -15.47
CA PRO A 91 5.51 5.89 -15.11
C PRO A 91 5.32 4.38 -14.94
N GLU A 92 5.98 3.55 -15.75
CA GLU A 92 5.84 2.08 -15.70
C GLU A 92 6.50 1.51 -14.44
N THR A 93 7.69 1.99 -14.10
CA THR A 93 8.38 1.66 -12.85
C THR A 93 7.53 2.06 -11.65
N LEU A 94 7.00 3.28 -11.62
CA LEU A 94 6.19 3.76 -10.50
C LEU A 94 4.88 2.97 -10.36
N ALA A 95 4.22 2.60 -11.46
CA ALA A 95 3.03 1.76 -11.44
C ALA A 95 3.34 0.37 -10.84
N THR A 96 4.45 -0.24 -11.28
CA THR A 96 4.91 -1.54 -10.80
C THR A 96 5.26 -1.48 -9.31
N GLN A 97 6.07 -0.49 -8.91
CA GLN A 97 6.50 -0.34 -7.52
C GLN A 97 5.34 0.00 -6.59
N LEU A 98 4.38 0.82 -7.01
CA LEU A 98 3.15 1.04 -6.25
C LEU A 98 2.44 -0.29 -5.96
N ARG A 99 2.28 -1.14 -6.98
CA ARG A 99 1.59 -2.43 -6.87
C ARG A 99 2.32 -3.37 -5.91
N LEU A 100 3.65 -3.49 -6.05
CA LEU A 100 4.51 -4.33 -5.21
C LEU A 100 4.50 -3.86 -3.76
N HIS A 101 4.75 -2.57 -3.52
CA HIS A 101 4.76 -2.01 -2.17
C HIS A 101 3.41 -2.17 -1.49
N LEU A 102 2.31 -1.88 -2.19
CA LEU A 102 0.97 -1.98 -1.63
C LEU A 102 0.65 -3.40 -1.18
N HIS A 103 0.90 -4.41 -2.02
CA HIS A 103 0.59 -5.80 -1.67
C HIS A 103 1.51 -6.33 -0.56
N ARG A 104 2.80 -5.99 -0.59
CA ARG A 104 3.72 -6.32 0.52
C ARG A 104 3.24 -5.71 1.84
N GLY A 105 2.85 -4.44 1.82
CA GLY A 105 2.35 -3.73 2.98
C GLY A 105 1.07 -4.35 3.54
N ILE A 106 0.13 -4.74 2.68
CA ILE A 106 -1.10 -5.44 3.09
C ILE A 106 -0.72 -6.79 3.75
N GLY A 107 0.22 -7.52 3.15
CA GLY A 107 0.75 -8.77 3.71
C GLY A 107 1.35 -8.59 5.10
N TYR A 108 2.18 -7.56 5.31
CA TYR A 108 2.76 -7.27 6.63
C TYR A 108 1.70 -6.94 7.67
N LEU A 109 0.77 -6.04 7.36
CA LEU A 109 -0.28 -5.67 8.31
C LEU A 109 -1.19 -6.86 8.65
N ALA A 110 -1.60 -7.63 7.65
CA ALA A 110 -2.50 -8.78 7.87
C ALA A 110 -1.80 -9.97 8.56
N GLY A 111 -0.47 -10.07 8.40
CA GLY A 111 0.39 -11.09 9.00
C GLY A 111 0.89 -10.75 10.40
N ASP A 112 0.77 -9.50 10.85
CA ASP A 112 1.21 -9.08 12.18
C ASP A 112 0.28 -9.67 13.27
N PRO A 113 0.79 -10.56 14.15
CA PRO A 113 0.00 -11.16 15.22
C PRO A 113 -0.35 -10.17 16.33
N ASN A 114 0.37 -9.06 16.45
CA ASN A 114 0.15 -8.03 17.46
C ASN A 114 -0.93 -7.03 17.04
N LEU A 115 -1.26 -6.97 15.74
CA LEU A 115 -2.30 -6.10 15.23
C LEU A 115 -3.69 -6.69 15.53
N LYS A 116 -4.25 -6.37 16.71
CA LYS A 116 -5.55 -6.87 17.20
C LYS A 116 -6.60 -5.78 17.38
N SER A 117 -6.19 -4.51 17.28
CA SER A 117 -7.06 -3.35 17.45
C SER A 117 -6.59 -2.18 16.59
N ILE A 118 -7.35 -1.08 16.60
CA ILE A 118 -6.91 0.18 16.00
C ILE A 118 -5.74 0.82 16.78
N GLU A 119 -5.65 0.57 18.09
CA GLU A 119 -4.57 1.12 18.93
C GLU A 119 -3.23 0.49 18.57
N ASP A 120 -3.18 -0.83 18.42
CA ASP A 120 -2.00 -1.54 17.92
C ASP A 120 -1.58 -1.00 16.55
N PHE A 121 -2.57 -0.66 15.70
CA PHE A 121 -2.32 -0.07 14.39
C PHE A 121 -1.65 1.30 14.49
N CYS A 122 -2.18 2.17 15.34
CA CYS A 122 -1.61 3.51 15.56
C CYS A 122 -0.19 3.42 16.14
N ASN A 123 0.05 2.47 17.05
CA ASN A 123 1.36 2.27 17.67
C ASN A 123 2.44 1.91 16.64
N LEU A 124 2.13 1.15 15.59
CA LEU A 124 3.07 0.85 14.50
C LEU A 124 3.64 2.10 13.82
N GLY A 125 2.91 3.23 13.81
CA GLY A 125 3.38 4.49 13.25
C GLY A 125 4.04 5.43 14.26
N LEU A 126 3.92 5.15 15.56
CA LEU A 126 4.39 6.03 16.64
C LEU A 126 5.64 5.50 17.35
N SER A 127 5.92 4.20 17.29
CA SER A 127 7.22 3.65 17.69
C SER A 127 8.25 3.88 16.58
N SER A 128 8.73 5.12 16.48
CA SER A 128 9.88 5.55 15.68
C SER A 128 11.16 5.56 16.51
#